data_AF-A0A085EQ54-F1
#
_entry.id   AF-A0A085EQ54-F1
#
_cell.length_a   1.000
_cell.length_b   1.000
_cell.length_c   1.000
_cell.angle_alpha   90.00
_cell.angle_beta   90.00
_cell.angle_gamma   90.00
#
_symmetry.space_group_name_H-M   'P 1'
#
loop_
_entity.id
_entity.type
_entity.pdbx_description
1 polymer ?
#
loop_
_entity_poly.entity_id
_entity_poly.type
_entity_poly.pdbx_seq_one_letter_code
_entity_poly.pdbx_strand_id
1 'polypeptide(L)' 'MPLYKVKLRSGELVTIEDGRDLTTLSKTLREHGFLQVERRDSDYAPAKMTLVSLMEHAVNSIERD' A
#
# COMPACT_ATOMS: atom_id res chain seq x y z
N MET A 1 7.49 -4.31 -9.55
CA MET A 1 6.07 -3.96 -9.77
C MET A 1 5.89 -2.47 -9.45
N PRO A 2 4.74 -1.84 -9.73
CA PRO A 2 4.48 -0.47 -9.28
C PRO A 2 4.69 -0.28 -7.77
N LEU A 3 5.27 0.86 -7.40
CA LEU A 3 5.42 1.29 -6.00
C LEU A 3 4.40 2.38 -5.68
N TYR A 4 3.85 2.30 -4.48
CA TYR A 4 2.88 3.27 -3.98
C TYR A 4 3.27 3.76 -2.59
N LYS A 5 3.15 5.07 -2.38
CA LYS A 5 3.17 5.69 -1.06
C LYS A 5 1.76 5.74 -0.51
N VAL A 6 1.55 5.12 0.65
CA VAL A 6 0.29 5.06 1.36
C VAL A 6 0.39 5.91 2.61
N LYS A 7 -0.47 6.92 2.72
CA LYS A 7 -0.62 7.71 3.95
C LYS A 7 -1.72 7.11 4.80
N LEU A 8 -1.37 6.68 6.01
CA LEU A 8 -2.32 6.15 6.97
C LEU A 8 -2.96 7.25 7.81
N ARG A 9 -4.13 6.98 8.39
CA ARG A 9 -4.80 7.86 9.35
C ARG A 9 -4.00 8.10 10.63
N SER A 10 -3.14 7.16 11.00
CA SER A 10 -2.17 7.33 12.09
C SER A 10 -1.13 8.42 11.80
N GLY A 11 -1.00 8.85 10.55
CA GLY A 11 0.07 9.74 10.09
C GLY A 11 1.30 8.99 9.57
N GLU A 12 1.36 7.66 9.72
CA GLU A 12 2.44 6.84 9.16
C GLU A 12 2.39 6.86 7.62
N LEU A 13 3.57 6.90 7.01
CA LEU A 13 3.77 6.72 5.57
C LEU A 13 4.39 5.34 5.34
N VAL A 14 3.77 4.58 4.45
CA VAL A 14 4.21 3.22 4.11
C VAL A 14 4.42 3.13 2.61
N THR A 15 5.55 2.58 2.20
CA THR A 15 5.79 2.24 0.79
C THR A 15 5.36 0.79 0.58
N ILE A 16 4.52 0.57 -0.42
CA ILE A 16 4.05 -0.76 -0.81
C ILE A 16 4.40 -1.05 -2.27
N GLU A 17 4.53 -2.31 -2.58
CA GLU A 17 4.68 -2.84 -3.93
C GLU A 17 3.45 -3.66 -4.29
N ASP A 18 2.80 -3.35 -5.42
CA ASP A 18 1.63 -4.08 -5.89
C ASP A 18 1.61 -4.14 -7.43
N GLY A 19 1.17 -5.27 -7.98
CA GLY A 19 1.10 -5.50 -9.42
C GLY A 19 -0.07 -4.79 -10.11
N ARG A 20 -1.11 -4.41 -9.35
CA ARG A 20 -2.28 -3.68 -9.84
C ARG A 20 -1.92 -2.21 -10.08
N ASP A 21 -2.57 -1.58 -11.06
CA ASP A 21 -2.48 -0.13 -11.22
C ASP A 21 -3.22 0.61 -10.09
N LEU A 22 -2.98 1.92 -9.94
CA LEU A 22 -3.52 2.73 -8.85
C LEU A 22 -5.07 2.70 -8.81
N THR A 23 -5.71 2.69 -9.97
CA THR A 23 -7.17 2.71 -10.09
C THR A 23 -7.74 1.38 -9.60
N THR A 24 -7.16 0.28 -10.09
CA THR A 24 -7.56 -1.07 -9.69
C THR A 24 -7.32 -1.30 -8.21
N LEU A 25 -6.14 -0.94 -7.69
CA LEU A 25 -5.79 -1.05 -6.27
C LEU A 25 -6.79 -0.29 -5.38
N SER A 26 -7.03 0.99 -5.69
CA SER A 26 -7.94 1.86 -4.91
C SER A 26 -9.38 1.34 -4.95
N LYS A 27 -9.81 0.84 -6.12
CA LYS A 27 -11.14 0.24 -6.29
C LYS A 27 -11.26 -1.04 -5.45
N THR A 28 -10.28 -1.93 -5.48
CA THR A 28 -10.29 -3.14 -4.65
C THR A 28 -10.32 -2.80 -3.15
N LEU A 29 -9.53 -1.82 -2.71
CA LEU A 29 -9.54 -1.38 -1.31
C LEU A 29 -10.93 -0.92 -0.88
N ARG A 30 -11.57 -0.11 -1.73
CA ARG A 30 -12.91 0.43 -1.47
C ARG A 30 -13.99 -0.64 -1.49
N GLU A 31 -13.93 -1.58 -2.43
CA GLU A 31 -14.95 -2.62 -2.60
C GLU A 31 -14.89 -3.70 -1.53
N HIS A 32 -13.68 -4.14 -1.15
CA HIS A 32 -13.50 -5.22 -0.19
C HIS A 32 -13.28 -4.72 1.24
N GLY A 33 -13.01 -3.41 1.43
CA GLY A 33 -12.68 -2.81 2.72
C GLY A 33 -11.27 -3.14 3.22
N PHE A 34 -10.58 -4.07 2.57
CA PHE A 34 -9.20 -4.43 2.84
C PHE A 34 -8.50 -5.01 1.60
N LEU A 35 -7.18 -5.00 1.59
CA LEU A 35 -6.36 -5.76 0.64
C LEU A 35 -5.00 -6.12 1.23
N GLN A 36 -4.43 -7.23 0.78
CA GLN A 36 -3.05 -7.60 1.12
C GLN A 36 -2.09 -7.04 0.07
N VAL A 37 -0.99 -6.48 0.54
CA VAL A 37 0.10 -5.89 -0.25
C VAL A 37 1.45 -6.20 0.38
N GLU A 38 2.50 -6.11 -0.42
CA GLU A 38 3.86 -6.21 0.06
C GLU A 38 4.34 -4.83 0.53
N ARG A 39 4.58 -4.67 1.83
CA ARG A 39 5.24 -3.49 2.39
C ARG A 39 6.74 -3.61 2.15
N ARG A 40 7.33 -2.52 1.67
CA ARG A 40 8.78 -2.34 1.64
C ARG A 40 9.22 -1.67 2.95
N ASP A 41 9.94 -2.43 3.78
CA ASP A 41 10.34 -1.98 5.12
C ASP A 41 11.55 -1.01 5.10
N SER A 42 12.34 -1.02 4.03
CA SER A 42 13.46 -0.11 3.86
C SER A 42 13.84 0.07 2.40
N ASP A 43 14.11 1.31 1.99
CA ASP A 43 14.66 1.62 0.66
C ASP A 43 16.10 1.11 0.47
N TYR A 44 16.83 0.92 1.57
CA TYR A 44 18.23 0.44 1.56
C TYR A 44 18.35 -1.10 1.60
N ALA A 45 17.27 -1.79 1.99
CA ALA A 45 17.22 -3.26 2.04
C ALA A 45 15.97 -3.78 1.31
N PRO A 46 15.89 -3.62 -0.02
CA PRO A 46 14.71 -3.95 -0.83
C PRO A 46 14.35 -5.45 -0.81
N ALA A 47 15.19 -6.31 -0.24
CA ALA A 47 14.95 -7.75 -0.14
C ALA A 47 14.00 -8.15 1.00
N LYS A 48 13.66 -7.24 1.93
CA LYS A 48 12.67 -7.50 2.97
C LYS A 48 11.32 -6.93 2.55
N MET A 49 10.49 -7.82 2.02
CA MET A 49 9.07 -7.57 1.79
C MET A 49 8.28 -8.22 2.93
N THR A 50 7.41 -7.45 3.54
CA THR A 50 6.49 -7.94 4.58
C THR A 50 5.07 -7.89 4.03
N LEU A 51 4.36 -9.02 4.05
CA LEU A 51 2.95 -9.03 3.65
C LEU A 51 2.13 -8.31 4.74
N VAL A 52 1.42 -7.25 4.35
CA VAL A 52 0.57 -6.47 5.24
C VAL A 52 -0.84 -6.35 4.69
N SER A 53 -1.82 -6.22 5.58
CA SER A 53 -3.20 -5.91 5.20
C SER A 53 -3.45 -4.41 5.34
N LEU A 54 -3.75 -3.74 4.24
CA LEU A 54 -4.28 -2.39 4.25
C LEU A 54 -5.79 -2.42 4.43
N MET A 55 -6.29 -1.63 5.37
CA MET A 55 -7.72 -1.48 5.64
C MET A 55 -8.18 -0.12 5.09
N GLU A 56 -9.32 -0.09 4.39
CA GLU A 56 -9.85 1.11 3.74
C GLU A 56 -9.96 2.28 4.71
N HIS A 57 -10.55 2.04 5.88
CA HIS A 57 -10.73 3.06 6.91
C HIS A 57 -9.41 3.56 7.54
N ALA A 58 -8.30 2.84 7.36
CA ALA A 58 -6.99 3.23 7.86
C ALA A 58 -6.19 4.05 6.84
N VAL A 59 -6.59 4.06 5.56
CA VAL A 59 -5.89 4.75 4.47
C VAL A 59 -6.51 6.13 4.24
N ASN A 60 -5.65 7.15 4.11
CA ASN A 60 -6.03 8.51 3.75
C ASN A 60 -5.78 8.81 2.27
N SER A 61 -4.61 8.43 1.75
CA SER A 61 -4.28 8.59 0.34
C SER A 61 -3.32 7.50 -0.11
N ILE A 62 -3.38 7.19 -1.41
CA ILE A 62 -2.44 6.31 -2.11
C ILE A 62 -1.96 7.08 -3.34
N GLU A 63 -0.65 7.24 -3.46
CA GLU A 63 0.00 7.97 -4.54
C GLU A 63 1.07 7.07 -5.18
N ARG A 64 1.29 7.21 -6.48
CA ARG A 64 2.36 6.48 -7.16
C ARG A 64 3.70 7.10 -6.76
N ASP A 65 4.61 6.25 -6.29
CA ASP A 65 5.98 6.65 -5.95
C ASP A 65 6.85 6.84 -7.21
#